data_AF-A0A2G9UER1-F1
#
_entry.id   AF-A0A2G9UER1-F1
#
_cell.length_a   1.000
_cell.length_b   1.000
_cell.length_c   1.000
_cell.angle_alpha   90.00
_cell.angle_beta   90.00
_cell.angle_gamma   90.00
#
_symmetry.space_group_name_H-M   'P 1'
#
loop_
_entity.id
_entity.type
_entity.pdbx_description
1 polymer ?
#
loop_
_entity_poly.entity_id
_entity_poly.type
_entity_poly.pdbx_seq_one_letter_code
_entity_poly.pdbx_strand_id
1 'polypeptide(L)'
;MDTVQLEKLAVRKLKMSAKQAMDIAEKLYNKGYISYPRTETNKFPSNMNLSALVGQLTTSPKWGDFAAEMRIGGETFHAFGLCVRDLGYLRVYIYDKWGDKVLPIYMEGEELTDYRLRIADGQTQPPELLNEGRYRFFNLRVSPFQTRQYVGVRDDGRFIPGFLGLALVDGYDAMGYAMSKPQLRADLERQLQAICAGERTKQEVLSEQLEKYKRIFVQTEVKINLLSEAFARYKVNVYDNDVEKVL
;
A
#
# COMPACT_ATOMS: atom_id res chain seq x y z
N MET A 1 9.01 9.20 -11.83
CA MET A 1 8.93 8.11 -10.84
C MET A 1 9.56 8.62 -9.57
N ASP A 2 8.82 8.63 -8.47
CA ASP A 2 9.32 9.02 -7.15
C ASP A 2 9.90 7.82 -6.37
N THR A 3 10.48 8.09 -5.19
CA THR A 3 11.10 7.07 -4.33
C THR A 3 10.12 5.96 -3.93
N VAL A 4 8.91 6.35 -3.55
CA VAL A 4 7.90 5.43 -3.01
C VAL A 4 7.38 4.49 -4.10
N GLN A 5 7.21 5.01 -5.31
CA GLN A 5 6.81 4.19 -6.46
C GLN A 5 7.93 3.21 -6.85
N LEU A 6 9.19 3.65 -6.84
CA LEU A 6 10.34 2.77 -7.09
C LEU A 6 10.36 1.59 -6.11
N GLU A 7 10.31 1.85 -4.80
CA GLU A 7 10.33 0.80 -3.77
C GLU A 7 9.17 -0.18 -3.92
N LYS A 8 7.94 0.33 -4.14
CA LYS A 8 6.75 -0.53 -4.32
C LYS A 8 6.81 -1.38 -5.58
N LEU A 9 7.32 -0.84 -6.68
CA LEU A 9 7.46 -1.59 -7.92
C LEU A 9 8.57 -2.62 -7.82
N ALA A 10 9.69 -2.30 -7.18
CA ALA A 10 10.77 -3.24 -6.92
C ALA A 10 10.30 -4.44 -6.10
N VAL A 11 9.55 -4.23 -5.01
CA VAL A 11 8.97 -5.32 -4.21
C VAL A 11 8.00 -6.16 -5.03
N ARG A 12 7.03 -5.51 -5.71
CA ARG A 12 5.96 -6.24 -6.39
C ARG A 12 6.44 -6.99 -7.63
N LYS A 13 7.24 -6.32 -8.46
CA LYS A 13 7.61 -6.76 -9.82
C LYS A 13 8.99 -7.40 -9.88
N LEU A 14 9.94 -6.96 -9.06
CA LEU A 14 11.33 -7.45 -9.08
C LEU A 14 11.68 -8.35 -7.88
N LYS A 15 10.75 -8.52 -6.92
CA LYS A 15 10.95 -9.33 -5.70
C LYS A 15 12.16 -8.88 -4.86
N MET A 16 12.50 -7.61 -4.94
CA MET A 16 13.55 -6.99 -4.14
C MET A 16 12.94 -6.28 -2.94
N SER A 17 13.55 -6.39 -1.76
CA SER A 17 13.15 -5.54 -0.62
C SER A 17 13.37 -4.06 -0.93
N ALA A 18 12.62 -3.16 -0.28
CA ALA A 18 12.78 -1.71 -0.47
C ALA A 18 14.20 -1.26 -0.13
N LYS A 19 14.81 -1.85 0.92
CA LYS A 19 16.21 -1.60 1.29
C LYS A 19 17.17 -1.97 0.16
N GLN A 20 17.06 -3.19 -0.38
CA GLN A 20 17.92 -3.61 -1.49
C GLN A 20 17.73 -2.74 -2.72
N ALA A 21 16.49 -2.35 -3.03
CA ALA A 21 16.19 -1.46 -4.15
C ALA A 21 16.88 -0.10 -3.99
N MET A 22 16.81 0.51 -2.81
CA MET A 22 17.47 1.79 -2.52
C MET A 22 18.99 1.70 -2.50
N ASP A 23 19.56 0.63 -1.93
CA ASP A 23 21.02 0.42 -1.92
C ASP A 23 21.58 0.26 -3.35
N ILE A 24 20.83 -0.40 -4.25
CA ILE A 24 21.21 -0.50 -5.66
C ILE A 24 21.01 0.84 -6.39
N ALA A 25 19.89 1.53 -6.18
CA ALA A 25 19.64 2.84 -6.78
C ALA A 25 20.73 3.86 -6.40
N GLU A 26 21.18 3.87 -5.15
CA GLU A 26 22.27 4.73 -4.68
C GLU A 26 23.60 4.39 -5.36
N LYS A 27 23.91 3.11 -5.55
CA LYS A 27 25.09 2.67 -6.34
C LYS A 27 25.00 3.09 -7.81
N LEU A 28 23.81 3.03 -8.41
CA LEU A 28 23.60 3.43 -9.81
C LEU A 28 23.73 4.95 -9.99
N TYR A 29 23.21 5.73 -9.04
CA TYR A 29 23.40 7.18 -8.99
C TYR A 29 24.88 7.56 -8.90
N ASN A 30 25.63 6.93 -7.98
CA ASN A 30 27.07 7.19 -7.83
C ASN A 30 27.89 6.84 -9.08
N LYS A 31 27.37 5.96 -9.95
CA LYS A 31 27.98 5.62 -11.24
C LYS A 31 27.46 6.47 -12.41
N GLY A 32 26.52 7.39 -12.16
CA GLY A 32 25.96 8.30 -13.17
C GLY A 32 24.88 7.70 -14.08
N TYR A 33 24.35 6.51 -13.77
CA TYR A 33 23.34 5.85 -14.61
C TYR A 33 21.92 6.39 -14.40
N ILE A 34 21.62 6.92 -13.22
CA ILE A 34 20.30 7.47 -12.88
C ILE A 34 20.44 8.78 -12.12
N SER A 35 19.38 9.59 -12.11
CA SER A 35 19.26 10.77 -11.25
C SER A 35 19.09 10.38 -9.77
N TYR A 36 19.25 11.34 -8.86
CA TYR A 36 19.17 11.10 -7.41
C TYR A 36 17.84 10.42 -7.01
N PRO A 37 17.88 9.22 -6.39
CA PRO A 37 16.69 8.36 -6.26
C PRO A 37 15.81 8.70 -5.05
N ARG A 38 16.22 9.64 -4.18
CA ARG A 38 15.44 10.09 -3.02
C ARG A 38 14.74 11.41 -3.34
N THR A 39 13.57 11.31 -3.94
CA THR A 39 12.71 12.44 -4.30
C THR A 39 11.22 12.13 -4.06
N GLU A 40 10.47 13.16 -3.65
CA GLU A 40 9.00 13.16 -3.59
C GLU A 40 8.38 13.82 -4.84
N THR A 41 9.21 14.34 -5.75
CA THR A 41 8.75 15.04 -6.94
C THR A 41 8.24 14.07 -7.99
N ASN A 42 6.93 14.11 -8.24
CA ASN A 42 6.28 13.35 -9.31
C ASN A 42 5.71 14.26 -10.43
N LYS A 43 6.26 15.47 -10.60
CA LYS A 43 5.86 16.43 -11.65
C LYS A 43 6.99 16.58 -12.67
N PHE A 44 6.65 16.39 -13.95
CA PHE A 44 7.45 16.91 -15.05
C PHE A 44 7.35 18.46 -15.07
N PRO A 45 8.37 19.19 -15.55
CA PRO A 45 8.34 20.65 -15.61
C PRO A 45 7.14 21.17 -16.43
N SER A 46 6.61 22.34 -16.05
CA SER A 46 5.38 22.96 -16.56
C SER A 46 5.42 23.38 -18.04
N ASN A 47 6.54 23.18 -18.72
CA ASN A 47 6.72 23.46 -20.15
C ASN A 47 6.32 22.28 -21.07
N MET A 48 5.80 21.17 -20.53
CA MET A 48 5.31 20.03 -21.31
C MET A 48 3.79 20.12 -21.51
N ASN A 49 3.34 20.30 -22.76
CA ASN A 49 1.93 20.46 -23.09
C ASN A 49 1.19 19.10 -23.14
N LEU A 50 0.86 18.57 -21.96
CA LEU A 50 0.15 17.29 -21.79
C LEU A 50 -1.37 17.41 -22.09
N SER A 51 -1.94 18.62 -22.00
CA SER A 51 -3.36 18.86 -22.28
C SER A 51 -3.69 18.76 -23.78
N ALA A 52 -2.76 19.12 -24.66
CA ALA A 52 -2.92 18.94 -26.11
C ALA A 52 -2.92 17.46 -26.54
N LEU A 53 -2.18 16.59 -25.86
CA LEU A 53 -2.11 15.14 -26.14
C LEU A 53 -3.34 14.37 -25.61
N VAL A 54 -3.85 14.75 -24.44
CA VAL A 54 -5.06 14.13 -23.86
C VAL A 54 -6.34 14.63 -24.55
N GLY A 55 -6.37 15.89 -24.98
CA GLY A 55 -7.51 16.47 -25.73
C GLY A 55 -7.74 15.86 -27.12
N GLN A 56 -6.71 15.25 -27.73
CA GLN A 56 -6.83 14.53 -29.00
C GLN A 56 -7.45 13.13 -28.87
N LEU A 57 -7.59 12.61 -27.64
CA LEU A 57 -8.10 11.25 -27.38
C LEU A 57 -9.58 11.22 -27.01
N THR A 58 -10.16 12.35 -26.59
CA THR A 58 -11.56 12.45 -26.13
C THR A 58 -12.59 12.62 -27.24
N THR A 59 -12.18 12.95 -28.46
CA THR A 59 -13.07 13.17 -29.63
C THR A 59 -13.15 11.98 -30.58
N SER A 60 -12.55 10.84 -30.23
CA SER A 60 -12.42 9.70 -31.14
C SER A 60 -13.64 8.77 -31.07
N PRO A 61 -14.30 8.43 -32.20
CA PRO A 61 -15.39 7.44 -32.29
C PRO A 61 -15.00 6.00 -31.85
N LYS A 62 -13.75 5.80 -31.44
CA LYS A 62 -13.15 4.49 -31.10
C LYS A 62 -13.27 4.10 -29.62
N TRP A 63 -13.75 4.98 -28.73
CA TRP A 63 -13.67 4.79 -27.27
C TRP A 63 -15.01 4.90 -26.52
N GLY A 64 -16.12 5.22 -27.19
CA GLY A 64 -17.40 5.54 -26.54
C GLY A 64 -18.17 4.33 -26.00
N ASP A 65 -18.35 3.30 -26.83
CA ASP A 65 -19.37 2.29 -26.55
C ASP A 65 -18.76 0.89 -26.54
N PHE A 66 -18.47 0.33 -25.36
CA PHE A 66 -18.43 -1.13 -25.21
C PHE A 66 -18.86 -1.56 -23.81
N ALA A 67 -20.17 -1.47 -23.60
CA ALA A 67 -20.92 -2.28 -22.65
C ALA A 67 -22.03 -2.95 -23.45
N ALA A 68 -22.01 -4.28 -23.53
CA ALA A 68 -23.16 -5.00 -24.07
C ALA A 68 -24.18 -5.13 -22.93
N GLU A 69 -25.35 -4.53 -23.11
CA GLU A 69 -26.51 -4.75 -22.24
C GLU A 69 -27.31 -5.93 -22.81
N MET A 70 -27.50 -6.96 -21.99
CA MET A 70 -28.29 -8.13 -22.34
C MET A 70 -29.46 -8.23 -21.39
N ARG A 71 -30.65 -8.47 -21.94
CA ARG A 71 -31.86 -8.72 -21.15
C ARG A 71 -32.24 -10.19 -21.26
N ILE A 72 -32.44 -10.84 -20.12
CA ILE A 72 -32.99 -12.20 -20.07
C ILE A 72 -34.24 -12.15 -19.18
N GLY A 73 -35.41 -12.24 -19.80
CA GLY A 73 -36.69 -12.01 -19.12
C GLY A 73 -36.83 -10.56 -18.63
N GLY A 74 -37.00 -10.37 -17.31
CA GLY A 74 -37.10 -9.05 -16.66
C GLY A 74 -35.78 -8.49 -16.12
N GLU A 75 -34.70 -9.28 -16.13
CA GLU A 75 -33.41 -8.94 -15.53
C GLU A 75 -32.39 -8.47 -16.58
N THR A 76 -31.51 -7.56 -16.18
CA THR A 76 -30.50 -6.93 -17.06
C THR A 76 -29.09 -7.34 -16.63
N PHE A 77 -28.28 -7.77 -17.59
CA PHE A 77 -26.90 -8.22 -17.41
C PHE A 77 -25.95 -7.37 -18.27
N HIS A 78 -24.74 -7.12 -17.77
CA HIS A 78 -23.72 -6.34 -18.47
C HIS A 78 -22.49 -7.19 -18.76
N ALA A 79 -21.97 -7.10 -20.00
CA ALA A 79 -20.69 -7.68 -20.38
C ALA A 79 -19.71 -6.60 -20.85
N PHE A 80 -18.46 -6.73 -20.41
CA PHE A 80 -17.36 -5.81 -20.78
C PHE A 80 -16.25 -6.57 -21.49
N GLY A 81 -15.78 -6.00 -22.60
CA GLY A 81 -14.67 -6.54 -23.40
C GLY A 81 -13.53 -5.54 -23.49
N LEU A 82 -12.30 -6.04 -23.55
CA LEU A 82 -11.08 -5.27 -23.82
C LEU A 82 -10.43 -5.81 -25.10
N CYS A 83 -10.27 -4.94 -26.10
CA CYS A 83 -9.51 -5.23 -27.32
C CYS A 83 -8.30 -4.29 -27.40
N VAL A 84 -7.11 -4.80 -27.08
CA VAL A 84 -5.87 -4.01 -27.09
C VAL A 84 -5.29 -3.98 -28.51
N ARG A 85 -5.51 -2.87 -29.24
CA ARG A 85 -5.05 -2.72 -30.64
C ARG A 85 -3.65 -2.15 -30.79
N ASP A 86 -3.18 -1.38 -29.82
CA ASP A 86 -1.77 -1.02 -29.68
C ASP A 86 -1.39 -1.02 -28.20
N LEU A 87 -0.29 -1.68 -27.88
CA LEU A 87 0.22 -1.84 -26.52
C LEU A 87 0.87 -0.56 -26.00
N GLY A 88 1.27 0.38 -26.86
CA GLY A 88 1.89 1.65 -26.45
C GLY A 88 3.04 1.44 -25.46
N TYR A 89 2.94 2.05 -24.27
CA TYR A 89 3.95 1.93 -23.21
C TYR A 89 4.18 0.49 -22.72
N LEU A 90 3.20 -0.41 -22.85
CA LEU A 90 3.33 -1.83 -22.47
C LEU A 90 4.35 -2.57 -23.35
N ARG A 91 4.73 -2.02 -24.52
CA ARG A 91 5.83 -2.56 -25.35
C ARG A 91 7.19 -2.45 -24.64
N VAL A 92 7.36 -1.44 -23.79
CA VAL A 92 8.61 -1.15 -23.08
C VAL A 92 8.49 -1.54 -21.61
N TYR A 93 7.32 -1.36 -21.01
CA TYR A 93 7.07 -1.63 -19.60
C TYR A 93 6.38 -2.99 -19.38
N ILE A 94 7.15 -4.06 -19.57
CA ILE A 94 6.70 -5.47 -19.54
C ILE A 94 6.14 -5.96 -18.19
N TYR A 95 6.25 -5.14 -17.14
CA TYR A 95 5.82 -5.49 -15.79
C TYR A 95 4.31 -5.40 -15.61
N ASP A 96 3.61 -4.63 -16.43
CA ASP A 96 2.15 -4.54 -16.43
C ASP A 96 1.55 -5.38 -17.56
N LYS A 97 0.39 -5.96 -17.29
CA LYS A 97 -0.36 -6.79 -18.24
C LYS A 97 -1.78 -6.28 -18.31
N TRP A 98 -2.28 -6.12 -19.52
CA TRP A 98 -3.72 -5.99 -19.77
C TRP A 98 -4.27 -7.36 -20.17
N GLY A 99 -5.41 -7.72 -19.58
CA GLY A 99 -6.08 -8.97 -19.87
C GLY A 99 -7.00 -8.79 -21.07
N ASP A 100 -6.71 -9.47 -22.17
CA ASP A 100 -7.58 -9.45 -23.34
C ASP A 100 -8.80 -10.33 -23.09
N LYS A 101 -9.93 -9.69 -22.80
CA LYS A 101 -11.26 -10.30 -22.94
C LYS A 101 -11.91 -9.71 -24.16
N VAL A 102 -11.66 -10.27 -25.34
CA VAL A 102 -12.33 -9.84 -26.56
C VAL A 102 -13.78 -10.31 -26.49
N LEU A 103 -14.73 -9.37 -26.56
CA LEU A 103 -16.13 -9.72 -26.77
C LEU A 103 -16.38 -9.93 -28.27
N PRO A 104 -17.22 -10.92 -28.64
CA PRO A 104 -17.78 -11.00 -29.99
C PRO A 104 -18.55 -9.72 -30.36
N ILE A 105 -18.72 -9.48 -31.65
CA ILE A 105 -19.55 -8.39 -32.17
C ILE A 105 -21.01 -8.84 -32.05
N TYR A 106 -21.84 -8.03 -31.37
CA TYR A 106 -23.28 -8.24 -31.25
C TYR A 106 -24.04 -7.08 -31.87
N MET A 107 -25.21 -7.34 -32.45
CA MET A 107 -26.10 -6.32 -32.99
C MET A 107 -27.23 -6.01 -32.00
N GLU A 108 -27.68 -4.76 -31.96
CA GLU A 108 -28.85 -4.38 -31.17
C GLU A 108 -30.07 -5.16 -31.64
N GLY A 109 -30.73 -5.87 -30.71
CA GLY A 109 -31.86 -6.76 -31.00
C GLY A 109 -31.47 -8.19 -31.41
N GLU A 110 -30.19 -8.56 -31.40
CA GLU A 110 -29.75 -9.94 -31.62
C GLU A 110 -30.20 -10.86 -30.47
N GLU A 111 -30.92 -11.95 -30.81
CA GLU A 111 -31.33 -12.96 -29.83
C GLU A 111 -30.24 -14.02 -29.65
N LEU A 112 -29.73 -14.18 -28.41
CA LEU A 112 -28.76 -15.20 -28.07
C LEU A 112 -29.47 -16.54 -27.79
N THR A 113 -29.13 -17.57 -28.56
CA THR A 113 -29.78 -18.89 -28.47
C THR A 113 -29.01 -19.90 -27.61
N ASP A 114 -27.74 -19.66 -27.30
CA ASP A 114 -26.88 -20.56 -26.51
C ASP A 114 -26.32 -19.84 -25.27
N TYR A 115 -27.10 -19.83 -24.18
CA TYR A 115 -26.68 -19.27 -22.89
C TYR A 115 -27.03 -20.22 -21.73
N ARG A 116 -26.27 -20.12 -20.64
CA ARG A 116 -26.55 -20.83 -19.39
C ARG A 116 -26.65 -19.84 -18.24
N LEU A 117 -27.80 -19.79 -17.60
CA LEU A 117 -27.98 -19.08 -16.34
C LEU A 117 -27.54 -19.97 -15.18
N ARG A 118 -26.69 -19.43 -14.30
CA ARG A 118 -26.27 -20.10 -13.07
C ARG A 118 -26.40 -19.11 -11.92
N ILE A 119 -26.98 -19.57 -10.81
CA ILE A 119 -26.89 -18.88 -9.53
C ILE A 119 -25.58 -19.35 -8.89
N ALA A 120 -24.66 -18.41 -8.68
CA ALA A 120 -23.38 -18.69 -8.05
C ALA A 120 -23.41 -18.20 -6.60
N ASP A 121 -23.06 -19.07 -5.67
CA ASP A 121 -22.81 -18.67 -4.29
C ASP A 121 -21.43 -18.03 -4.18
N GLY A 122 -21.37 -16.86 -3.54
CA GLY A 122 -20.14 -16.14 -3.26
C GLY A 122 -19.96 -15.92 -1.76
N GLN A 123 -18.72 -15.95 -1.28
CA GLN A 123 -18.36 -15.54 0.07
C GLN A 123 -17.39 -14.36 0.02
N THR A 124 -17.52 -13.43 0.97
CA THR A 124 -16.53 -12.38 1.14
C THR A 124 -15.24 -12.99 1.68
N GLN A 125 -14.09 -12.51 1.19
CA GLN A 125 -12.80 -12.92 1.71
C GLN A 125 -12.29 -11.89 2.71
N PRO A 126 -11.70 -12.31 3.84
CA PRO A 126 -11.05 -11.39 4.76
C PRO A 126 -9.86 -10.71 4.06
N PRO A 127 -9.48 -9.49 4.48
CA PRO A 127 -8.36 -8.79 3.90
C PRO A 127 -7.06 -9.56 4.08
N GLU A 128 -6.22 -9.55 3.06
CA GLU A 128 -4.90 -10.17 3.10
C GLU A 128 -3.95 -9.45 4.07
N LEU A 129 -3.03 -10.21 4.68
CA LEU A 129 -1.91 -9.65 5.45
C LEU A 129 -1.09 -8.65 4.61
N LEU A 130 -0.52 -7.66 5.29
CA LEU A 130 0.30 -6.64 4.64
C LEU A 130 1.62 -7.24 4.16
N ASN A 131 2.13 -6.73 3.05
CA ASN A 131 3.51 -6.97 2.60
C ASN A 131 4.22 -5.62 2.43
N GLU A 132 5.53 -5.64 2.17
CA GLU A 132 6.34 -4.43 2.07
C GLU A 132 5.81 -3.43 1.02
N GLY A 133 5.21 -3.92 -0.08
CA GLY A 133 4.64 -3.06 -1.13
C GLY A 133 3.28 -2.42 -0.76
N ARG A 134 2.50 -3.04 0.13
CA ARG A 134 1.21 -2.52 0.63
C ARG A 134 1.33 -1.74 1.94
N TYR A 135 2.44 -1.88 2.65
CA TYR A 135 2.73 -1.10 3.86
C TYR A 135 2.96 0.37 3.49
N ARG A 136 1.87 1.15 3.48
CA ARG A 136 1.84 2.56 3.06
C ARG A 136 2.41 3.53 4.10
N PHE A 137 2.78 3.05 5.28
CA PHE A 137 3.35 3.84 6.37
C PHE A 137 4.86 4.02 6.16
N PHE A 138 5.18 4.92 5.21
CA PHE A 138 6.29 5.88 5.19
C PHE A 138 7.70 5.40 5.57
N ASN A 139 8.66 5.53 4.63
CA ASN A 139 10.08 5.94 4.77
C ASN A 139 10.94 5.41 5.95
N LEU A 140 10.37 4.56 6.78
CA LEU A 140 10.94 3.92 7.96
C LEU A 140 11.30 2.53 7.48
N ARG A 141 12.59 2.23 7.59
CA ARG A 141 13.11 0.90 7.28
C ARG A 141 12.24 -0.12 8.04
N VAL A 142 11.69 -1.11 7.34
CA VAL A 142 11.02 -2.26 7.99
C VAL A 142 12.03 -3.08 8.81
N SER A 143 13.32 -2.95 8.47
CA SER A 143 14.41 -3.72 9.07
C SER A 143 14.45 -3.72 10.61
N PRO A 144 14.27 -2.61 11.35
CA PRO A 144 14.33 -2.63 12.80
C PRO A 144 13.19 -3.44 13.45
N PHE A 145 12.01 -3.53 12.81
CA PHE A 145 10.88 -4.32 13.32
C PHE A 145 11.15 -5.82 13.18
N GLN A 146 11.79 -6.22 12.07
CA GLN A 146 12.23 -7.59 11.84
C GLN A 146 13.38 -7.97 12.77
N THR A 147 14.39 -7.11 12.92
CA THR A 147 15.54 -7.37 13.81
C THR A 147 15.14 -7.48 15.28
N ARG A 148 14.07 -6.78 15.69
CA ARG A 148 13.54 -6.81 17.06
C ARG A 148 12.45 -7.86 17.28
N GLN A 149 12.20 -8.74 16.30
CA GLN A 149 11.19 -9.81 16.37
C GLN A 149 9.75 -9.33 16.63
N TYR A 150 9.44 -8.07 16.32
CA TYR A 150 8.08 -7.55 16.39
C TYR A 150 7.22 -8.06 15.23
N VAL A 151 7.86 -8.35 14.08
CA VAL A 151 7.22 -8.83 12.86
C VAL A 151 8.13 -9.86 12.18
N GLY A 152 7.58 -11.02 11.86
CA GLY A 152 8.17 -12.02 10.97
C GLY A 152 7.72 -11.82 9.52
N VAL A 153 8.41 -12.49 8.59
CA VAL A 153 8.06 -12.48 7.16
C VAL A 153 7.84 -13.92 6.72
N ARG A 154 6.69 -14.22 6.11
CA ARG A 154 6.42 -15.52 5.48
C ARG A 154 7.19 -15.68 4.17
N ASP A 155 7.25 -16.89 3.66
CA ASP A 155 7.81 -17.21 2.34
C ASP A 155 7.16 -16.41 1.19
N ASP A 156 5.88 -16.02 1.34
CA ASP A 156 5.16 -15.21 0.36
C ASP A 156 5.41 -13.69 0.49
N GLY A 157 6.29 -13.28 1.40
CA GLY A 157 6.68 -11.89 1.65
C GLY A 157 5.68 -11.09 2.48
N ARG A 158 4.65 -11.72 3.08
CA ARG A 158 3.69 -11.07 3.98
C ARG A 158 4.21 -11.00 5.41
N PHE A 159 3.86 -9.92 6.10
CA PHE A 159 4.20 -9.67 7.48
C PHE A 159 3.28 -10.43 8.43
N ILE A 160 3.86 -11.19 9.35
CA ILE A 160 3.16 -11.80 10.49
C ILE A 160 3.60 -11.06 11.75
N PRO A 161 2.68 -10.51 12.55
CA PRO A 161 3.04 -9.89 13.81
C PRO A 161 3.53 -10.96 14.80
N GLY A 162 4.66 -10.71 15.45
CA GLY A 162 5.16 -11.57 16.51
C GLY A 162 4.39 -11.34 17.82
N PHE A 163 4.46 -12.31 18.73
CA PHE A 163 3.94 -12.21 20.10
C PHE A 163 4.26 -10.86 20.76
N LEU A 164 5.53 -10.46 20.68
CA LEU A 164 6.04 -9.25 21.31
C LEU A 164 5.43 -8.00 20.65
N GLY A 165 5.26 -8.00 19.32
CA GLY A 165 4.64 -6.91 18.59
C GLY A 165 3.16 -6.73 18.96
N LEU A 166 2.40 -7.84 19.00
CA LEU A 166 0.99 -7.82 19.38
C LEU A 166 0.78 -7.35 20.82
N ALA A 167 1.54 -7.92 21.77
CA ALA A 167 1.41 -7.56 23.18
C ALA A 167 1.73 -6.08 23.45
N LEU A 168 2.74 -5.53 22.75
CA LEU A 168 3.06 -4.10 22.87
C LEU A 168 1.93 -3.23 22.30
N VAL A 169 1.44 -3.53 21.09
CA VAL A 169 0.37 -2.74 20.46
C VAL A 169 -0.90 -2.77 21.30
N ASP A 170 -1.36 -3.95 21.70
CA ASP A 170 -2.57 -4.11 22.51
C ASP A 170 -2.41 -3.48 23.89
N GLY A 171 -1.25 -3.65 24.52
CA GLY A 171 -0.95 -3.07 25.82
C GLY A 171 -1.01 -1.55 25.79
N TYR A 172 -0.40 -0.91 24.78
CA TYR A 172 -0.47 0.55 24.61
C TYR A 172 -1.86 1.05 24.23
N ASP A 173 -2.58 0.35 23.34
CA ASP A 173 -3.95 0.73 22.95
C ASP A 173 -4.92 0.61 24.16
N ALA A 174 -4.75 -0.40 25.01
CA ALA A 174 -5.53 -0.58 26.23
C ALA A 174 -5.34 0.55 27.25
N MET A 175 -4.20 1.27 27.22
CA MET A 175 -3.99 2.45 28.07
C MET A 175 -4.88 3.64 27.69
N GLY A 176 -5.58 3.56 26.55
CA GLY A 176 -6.50 4.60 26.06
C GLY A 176 -5.80 5.71 25.28
N TYR A 177 -4.53 5.52 24.91
CA TYR A 177 -3.78 6.43 24.06
C TYR A 177 -3.50 5.77 22.72
N ALA A 178 -3.74 6.51 21.65
CA ALA A 178 -3.51 6.08 20.27
C ALA A 178 -2.01 6.03 19.90
N MET A 179 -1.16 5.42 20.75
CA MET A 179 0.29 5.34 20.55
C MET A 179 0.65 4.44 19.36
N SER A 180 -0.15 3.41 19.08
CA SER A 180 -0.01 2.58 17.89
C SER A 180 -0.39 3.32 16.60
N LYS A 181 -1.08 4.46 16.72
CA LYS A 181 -1.66 5.18 15.59
C LYS A 181 -0.68 6.27 15.10
N PRO A 182 -0.68 6.58 13.80
CA PRO A 182 0.35 7.40 13.17
C PRO A 182 0.26 8.91 13.48
N GLN A 183 -0.80 9.39 14.13
CA GLN A 183 -1.12 10.83 14.20
C GLN A 183 -0.05 11.63 14.93
N LEU A 184 0.45 11.14 16.06
CA LEU A 184 1.47 11.84 16.84
C LEU A 184 2.77 11.99 16.04
N ARG A 185 3.15 10.94 15.31
CA ARG A 185 4.33 10.96 14.44
C ARG A 185 4.14 11.88 13.24
N ALA A 186 2.97 11.84 12.61
CA ALA A 186 2.64 12.71 11.49
C ALA A 186 2.64 14.19 11.88
N ASP A 187 2.19 14.51 13.10
CA ASP A 187 2.27 15.88 13.65
C ASP A 187 3.72 16.34 13.81
N LEU A 188 4.60 15.52 14.40
CA LEU A 188 6.03 15.80 14.50
C LEU A 188 6.66 16.03 13.11
N GLU A 189 6.40 15.15 12.15
CA GLU A 189 6.95 15.26 10.79
C GLU A 189 6.48 16.54 10.08
N ARG A 190 5.21 16.92 10.25
CA ARG A 190 4.68 18.20 9.75
C ARG A 190 5.40 19.39 10.38
N GLN A 191 5.67 19.36 11.68
CA GLN A 191 6.39 20.44 12.36
C GLN A 191 7.85 20.53 11.90
N LEU A 192 8.50 19.40 11.62
CA LEU A 192 9.85 19.39 11.04
C LEU A 192 9.86 20.00 9.62
N GLN A 193 8.83 19.75 8.81
CA GLN A 193 8.67 20.40 7.51
C GLN A 193 8.49 21.92 7.64
N ALA A 194 7.72 22.38 8.63
CA ALA A 194 7.55 23.81 8.91
C ALA A 194 8.87 24.49 9.32
N ILE A 195 9.78 23.78 10.02
CA ILE A 195 11.15 24.29 10.28
C ILE A 195 11.91 24.46 8.96
N CYS A 196 11.87 23.46 8.07
CA CYS A 196 12.54 23.54 6.77
C CYS A 196 11.98 24.68 5.90
N ALA A 197 10.69 25.00 6.04
CA ALA A 197 10.04 26.13 5.37
C ALA A 197 10.32 27.50 6.03
N GLY A 198 10.96 27.52 7.20
CA GLY A 198 11.22 28.75 7.96
C GLY A 198 10.02 29.31 8.73
N GLU A 199 8.94 28.54 8.87
CA GLU A 199 7.69 28.95 9.52
C GLU A 199 7.71 28.75 11.05
N ARG A 200 8.55 27.85 11.54
CA ARG A 200 8.74 27.58 12.98
C ARG A 200 10.20 27.44 13.35
N THR A 201 10.55 27.76 14.59
CA THR A 201 11.89 27.54 15.11
C THR A 201 12.07 26.14 15.67
N LYS A 202 13.31 25.65 15.65
CA LYS A 202 13.69 24.37 16.28
C LYS A 202 13.30 24.32 17.77
N GLN A 203 13.45 25.43 18.49
CA GLN A 203 13.27 25.46 19.94
C GLN A 203 11.80 25.36 20.33
N GLU A 204 10.90 26.01 19.58
CA GLU A 204 9.44 25.90 19.77
C GLU A 204 8.92 24.49 19.49
N VAL A 205 9.36 23.88 18.38
CA VAL A 205 8.96 22.50 18.05
C VAL A 205 9.48 21.52 19.09
N LEU A 206 10.71 21.70 19.57
CA LEU A 206 11.30 20.81 20.56
C LEU A 206 10.56 20.86 21.90
N SER A 207 10.26 22.05 22.42
CA SER A 207 9.55 22.19 23.69
C SER A 207 8.15 21.57 23.64
N GLU A 208 7.40 21.85 22.58
CA GLU A 208 6.06 21.32 22.35
C GLU A 208 6.05 19.78 22.28
N GLN A 209 6.99 19.20 21.53
CA GLN A 209 7.07 17.76 21.35
C GLN A 209 7.52 17.06 22.64
N LEU A 210 8.50 17.61 23.36
CA LEU A 210 8.92 17.07 24.66
C LEU A 210 7.78 17.06 25.66
N GLU A 211 6.98 18.12 25.74
CA GLU A 211 5.83 18.17 26.64
C GLU A 211 4.78 17.10 26.29
N LYS A 212 4.43 16.97 25.01
CA LYS A 212 3.49 15.94 24.52
C LYS A 212 3.97 14.53 24.88
N TYR A 213 5.21 14.18 24.52
CA TYR A 213 5.76 12.85 24.77
C TYR A 213 5.96 12.57 26.27
N LYS A 214 6.36 13.56 27.06
CA LYS A 214 6.49 13.43 28.52
C LYS A 214 5.15 13.12 29.18
N ARG A 215 4.06 13.77 28.76
CA ARG A 215 2.71 13.49 29.29
C ARG A 215 2.33 12.03 29.01
N ILE A 216 2.55 11.55 27.79
CA ILE A 216 2.26 10.15 27.42
C ILE A 216 3.10 9.17 28.24
N PHE A 217 4.39 9.47 28.43
CA PHE A 217 5.30 8.65 29.22
C PHE A 217 4.80 8.48 30.67
N VAL A 218 4.50 9.58 31.36
CA VAL A 218 4.00 9.54 32.75
C VAL A 218 2.69 8.75 32.85
N GLN A 219 1.78 8.93 31.88
CA GLN A 219 0.52 8.18 31.85
C GLN A 219 0.73 6.69 31.59
N THR A 220 1.75 6.34 30.80
CA THR A 220 2.15 4.95 30.53
C THR A 220 2.67 4.29 31.80
N GLU A 221 3.52 4.98 32.57
CA GLU A 221 4.06 4.44 33.84
C GLU A 221 2.94 4.12 34.84
N VAL A 222 1.93 4.98 34.97
CA VAL A 222 0.77 4.74 35.85
C VAL A 222 -0.01 3.50 35.42
N LYS A 223 -0.08 3.21 34.12
CA LYS A 223 -0.88 2.13 33.54
C LYS A 223 -0.03 0.92 33.11
N ILE A 224 1.21 0.82 33.58
CA ILE A 224 2.18 -0.20 33.13
C ILE A 224 1.67 -1.64 33.31
N ASN A 225 0.80 -1.87 34.30
CA ASN A 225 0.18 -3.17 34.54
C ASN A 225 -0.62 -3.70 33.33
N LEU A 226 -1.25 -2.82 32.54
CA LEU A 226 -1.97 -3.21 31.31
C LEU A 226 -1.01 -3.80 30.25
N LEU A 227 0.24 -3.35 30.23
CA LEU A 227 1.27 -3.93 29.39
C LEU A 227 1.59 -5.35 29.85
N SER A 228 1.80 -5.55 31.16
CA SER A 228 2.06 -6.86 31.75
C SER A 228 0.91 -7.85 31.51
N GLU A 229 -0.34 -7.39 31.60
CA GLU A 229 -1.54 -8.18 31.29
C GLU A 229 -1.61 -8.59 29.82
N ALA A 230 -1.30 -7.67 28.89
CA ALA A 230 -1.23 -7.98 27.47
C ALA A 230 -0.14 -9.03 27.19
N PHE A 231 1.04 -8.88 27.79
CA PHE A 231 2.12 -9.86 27.71
C PHE A 231 1.73 -11.23 28.26
N ALA A 232 1.04 -11.28 29.40
CA ALA A 232 0.58 -12.52 30.00
C ALA A 232 -0.42 -13.24 29.09
N ARG A 233 -1.39 -12.52 28.51
CA ARG A 233 -2.40 -13.06 27.60
C ARG A 233 -1.78 -13.78 26.39
N TYR A 234 -0.83 -13.11 25.73
CA TYR A 234 -0.18 -13.69 24.57
C TYR A 234 0.86 -14.76 24.93
N LYS A 235 1.39 -14.78 26.16
CA LYS A 235 2.31 -15.83 26.62
C LYS A 235 1.55 -17.12 26.90
N VAL A 236 0.39 -17.05 27.56
CA VAL A 236 -0.45 -18.22 27.86
C VAL A 236 -0.97 -18.87 26.56
N ASN A 237 -1.40 -18.08 25.59
CA ASN A 237 -1.89 -18.59 24.30
C ASN A 237 -0.81 -19.28 23.44
N VAL A 238 0.47 -19.04 23.70
CA VAL A 238 1.58 -19.74 23.02
C VAL A 238 1.79 -21.13 23.63
N TYR A 239 1.81 -21.24 24.96
CA TYR A 239 1.98 -22.53 25.63
C TYR A 239 0.76 -23.47 25.50
N ASP A 240 -0.44 -22.94 25.28
CA ASP A 240 -1.65 -23.74 25.02
C ASP A 240 -1.79 -24.19 23.55
N ASN A 241 -1.02 -23.60 22.61
CA ASN A 241 -1.12 -23.89 21.16
C ASN A 241 0.14 -24.51 20.53
N ASP A 242 1.14 -24.92 21.30
CA ASP A 242 2.31 -25.58 20.72
C ASP A 242 2.00 -27.03 20.35
N VAL A 243 1.69 -27.28 19.07
CA VAL A 243 2.49 -28.07 18.11
C VAL A 243 1.64 -28.26 16.84
N GLU A 244 1.67 -27.29 15.91
CA GLU A 244 1.69 -27.50 14.45
C GLU A 244 1.30 -26.19 13.73
N LYS A 245 2.20 -25.73 12.85
CA LYS A 245 2.01 -24.61 11.90
C LYS A 245 2.12 -23.22 12.52
N VAL A 246 3.32 -22.67 12.60
CA VAL A 246 3.74 -21.39 11.98
C VAL A 246 5.23 -21.21 12.30
N LEU A 247 6.06 -21.99 11.62
CA LEU A 247 7.40 -21.66 11.13
C LEU A 247 7.50 -22.30 9.74
#